data_AF-A0A951P6H8-F1
#
_entry.id   AF-A0A951P6H8-F1
#
_cell.length_a   1.000
_cell.length_b   1.000
_cell.length_c   1.000
_cell.angle_alpha   90.00
_cell.angle_beta   90.00
_cell.angle_gamma   90.00
#
_symmetry.space_group_name_H-M   'P 1'
#
loop_
_entity.id
_entity.type
_entity.pdbx_description
1 polymer ?
#
loop_
_entity_poly.entity_id
_entity_poly.type
_entity_poly.pdbx_seq_one_letter_code
_entity_poly.pdbx_strand_id
1 'polypeptide(L)' 'MDETYIQVKGVWKYLYRAVDSEGNTLDFMLSAKRDGKAAAGFWAKC' A
#
# COMPACT_ATOMS: atom_id res chain seq x y z
N MET A 1 1.57 -4.75 7.71
CA MET A 1 1.32 -4.37 6.30
C MET A 1 -0.12 -4.70 5.99
N ASP A 2 -0.88 -3.72 5.52
CA ASP A 2 -2.29 -3.92 5.18
C ASP A 2 -2.49 -3.61 3.68
N GLU A 3 -3.08 -4.56 2.94
CA GLU A 3 -3.48 -4.39 1.54
C GLU A 3 -5.01 -4.20 1.53
N THR A 4 -5.45 -3.00 1.19
CA THR A 4 -6.89 -2.69 1.05
C THR A 4 -7.18 -2.25 -0.38
N TYR A 5 -8.34 -2.66 -0.89
CA TYR A 5 -8.82 -2.23 -2.20
C TYR A 5 -9.72 -1.01 -2.04
N ILE A 6 -9.32 0.12 -2.62
CA ILE A 6 -10.07 1.38 -2.53
C ILE A 6 -10.45 1.91 -3.91
N GLN A 7 -11.59 2.58 -3.99
CA GLN A 7 -12.02 3.25 -5.21
C GLN A 7 -11.60 4.72 -5.16
N VAL A 8 -10.74 5.14 -6.08
CA VAL A 8 -10.28 6.53 -6.20
C VAL A 8 -10.76 7.09 -7.54
N LYS A 9 -11.63 8.09 -7.50
CA LYS A 9 -12.22 8.74 -8.70
C LYS A 9 -12.85 7.72 -9.67
N GLY A 10 -13.58 6.74 -9.13
CA GLY A 10 -14.28 5.71 -9.91
C GLY A 10 -13.41 4.55 -10.36
N VAL A 11 -12.08 4.63 -10.21
CA VAL A 11 -11.16 3.54 -10.56
C VAL A 11 -10.73 2.81 -9.30
N TRP A 12 -10.84 1.49 -9.33
CA TRP A 12 -10.34 0.66 -8.24
C TRP A 12 -8.82 0.56 -8.26
N LYS A 13 -8.22 0.71 -7.09
CA LYS A 13 -6.77 0.69 -6.91
C LYS A 13 -6.40 -0.08 -5.64
N TYR A 14 -5.21 -0.65 -5.66
CA TYR A 14 -4.61 -1.32 -4.53
C TYR A 14 -3.91 -0.28 -3.66
N LEU A 15 -4.33 -0.19 -2.40
CA LEU A 15 -3.67 0.63 -1.40
C LEU A 15 -2.87 -0.28 -0.47
N TYR A 16 -1.57 -0.05 -0.45
CA TYR A 16 -0.65 -0.66 0.49
C TYR A 16 -0.38 0.34 1.60
N ARG A 17 -0.58 -0.08 2.86
CA ARG A 17 -0.29 0.74 4.03
C ARG A 17 0.80 0.11 4.87
N ALA A 18 1.84 0.89 5.14
CA ALA A 18 2.83 0.59 6.16
C ALA A 18 2.29 1.10 7.49
N VAL A 19 2.01 0.18 8.40
CA VAL A 19 1.59 0.49 9.78
C VAL A 19 2.70 0.03 10.72
N ASP A 20 3.01 0.85 11.72
CA ASP A 20 3.91 0.46 12.80
C ASP A 20 3.24 -0.54 13.76
N SER A 21 3.99 -1.03 14.74
CA SER A 21 3.47 -1.95 15.77
C SER A 21 2.45 -1.31 16.71
N GLU A 22 2.42 0.02 16.79
CA GLU A 22 1.46 0.79 17.60
C GLU A 22 0.18 1.13 16.80
N GLY A 23 0.11 0.76 15.51
CA GLY A 23 -1.01 1.03 14.62
C GLY A 23 -0.97 2.39 13.94
N ASN A 24 0.09 3.18 14.11
CA ASN A 24 0.26 4.43 13.37
C ASN A 24 0.61 4.12 11.92
N THR A 25 -0.03 4.87 11.00
CA THR A 25 0.26 4.69 9.59
C THR A 25 1.49 5.50 9.22
N LEU A 26 2.56 4.80 8.84
CA LEU A 26 3.85 5.36 8.46
C LEU A 26 3.81 5.88 7.03
N ASP A 27 3.31 5.07 6.10
CA ASP A 27 3.34 5.41 4.68
C ASP A 27 2.27 4.67 3.87
N PHE A 28 1.94 5.22 2.71
CA PHE A 28 0.87 4.76 1.83
C PHE A 28 1.36 4.68 0.38
N MET A 29 1.25 3.51 -0.22
CA MET A 29 1.54 3.32 -1.65
C MET A 29 0.27 2.91 -2.40
N LEU A 30 -0.09 3.69 -3.41
CA LEU A 30 -1.24 3.43 -4.26
C LEU A 30 -0.78 2.86 -5.60
N SER A 31 -1.24 1.66 -5.95
CA SER A 31 -0.95 1.02 -7.24
C SER A 31 -2.24 0.71 -8.00
N ALA A 32 -2.22 0.92 -9.32
CA ALA A 32 -3.34 0.53 -10.19
C ALA A 32 -3.38 -0.98 -10.48
N LYS A 33 -2.28 -1.70 -10.24
CA LYS A 33 -2.17 -3.16 -10.41
C LYS A 33 -1.68 -3.79 -9.13
N ARG A 34 -2.14 -5.02 -8.85
CA ARG A 34 -1.61 -5.84 -7.75
C ARG A 34 -0.16 -6.18 -8.08
N ASP A 35 0.75 -5.44 -7.46
CA ASP A 35 2.17 -5.58 -7.75
C ASP A 35 2.92 -5.83 -6.44
N GLY A 36 2.97 -7.11 -6.08
CA GLY A 36 3.68 -7.57 -4.89
C GLY A 36 5.18 -7.28 -4.94
N LYS A 37 5.77 -7.10 -6.13
CA LYS A 37 7.16 -6.69 -6.28
C LYS A 37 7.33 -5.20 -5.99
N ALA A 38 6.42 -4.36 -6.48
CA ALA A 38 6.43 -2.93 -6.12
C ALA A 38 6.23 -2.76 -4.61
N ALA A 39 5.32 -3.53 -4.01
CA ALA A 39 5.15 -3.55 -2.57
C ALA A 39 6.45 -3.98 -1.87
N ALA A 40 7.04 -5.12 -2.24
CA ALA A 40 8.29 -5.59 -1.66
C ALA A 40 9.46 -4.60 -1.83
N GLY A 41 9.56 -3.93 -2.98
CA GLY A 41 10.57 -2.90 -3.25
C GLY A 41 10.36 -1.60 -2.47
N PHE A 42 9.12 -1.27 -2.11
CA PHE A 42 8.81 -0.18 -1.20
C PHE A 42 9.38 -0.45 0.20
N TRP A 43 9.26 -1.69 0.68
CA TRP A 43 9.82 -2.12 1.97
C TRP A 43 11.34 -2.27 1.97
N ALA A 44 11.96 -2.62 0.84
CA ALA A 44 13.42 -2.75 0.71
C ALA A 44 14.18 -1.41 0.75
N LYS A 45 13.46 -0.28 0.84
CA LYS A 45 14.03 1.07 0.91
C LYS A 45 14.17 1.61 2.34
N CYS A 46 13.71 0.86 3.35
CA CYS A 46 13.96 1.15 4.77
C CYS A 46 15.26 0.50 5.26
#